data_AF-A0A3M2BKL3-F1
#
_entry.id   AF-A0A3M2BKL3-F1
#
_cell.length_a   1.000
_cell.length_b   1.000
_cell.length_c   1.000
_cell.angle_alpha   90.00
_cell.angle_beta   90.00
_cell.angle_gamma   90.00
#
_symmetry.space_group_name_H-M   'P 1'
#
loop_
_entity.id
_entity.type
_entity.pdbx_description
1 polymer ?
#
loop_
_entity_poly.entity_id
_entity_poly.type
_entity_poly.pdbx_seq_one_letter_code
_entity_poly.pdbx_strand_id
1 'polypeptide(L)'
;ELLEVVRDTIPARGPRLAAVGIPGELAATKARLAKLIGLGGLLPFDEGMALMGQQDSTAETTKARLHLGLEPSGFRETLNTYASTL
;
A
#
# COMPACT_ATOMS: atom_id res chain seq x y z
N GLU A 1 -4.59 -3.06 9.45
CA GLU A 1 -3.78 -4.29 9.40
C GLU A 1 -2.47 -4.16 8.59
N LEU A 2 -2.49 -4.03 7.25
CA LEU A 2 -1.24 -4.00 6.44
C LEU A 2 -0.23 -2.94 6.90
N LEU A 3 -0.66 -1.67 7.00
CA LEU A 3 0.21 -0.56 7.39
C LEU A 3 0.71 -0.67 8.84
N GLU A 4 -0.05 -1.32 9.71
CA GLU A 4 0.35 -1.57 11.10
C GLU A 4 1.45 -2.62 11.15
N VAL A 5 1.31 -3.70 10.39
CA VAL A 5 2.35 -4.73 10.25
C VAL A 5 3.64 -4.10 9.70
N VAL A 6 3.55 -3.26 8.67
CA VAL A 6 4.71 -2.54 8.12
C VAL A 6 5.35 -1.63 9.17
N ARG A 7 4.56 -0.82 9.90
CA ARG A 7 5.03 0.06 10.98
C ARG A 7 5.74 -0.73 12.09
N ASP A 8 5.21 -1.91 12.41
CA ASP A 8 5.68 -2.68 13.56
C ASP A 8 6.94 -3.50 13.23
N THR A 9 7.07 -3.95 11.97
CA THR A 9 8.17 -4.77 11.48
C THR A 9 9.35 -3.95 10.93
N ILE A 10 9.12 -2.87 10.20
CA ILE A 10 10.23 -2.10 9.58
C ILE A 10 10.89 -1.19 10.61
N PRO A 11 12.22 -1.28 10.82
CA PRO A 11 12.94 -0.34 11.66
C PRO A 11 12.92 1.06 11.03
N ALA A 12 12.40 2.05 11.76
CA ALA A 12 12.34 3.44 11.32
C ALA A 12 13.04 4.36 12.33
N ARG A 13 13.72 5.39 11.84
CA ARG A 13 14.22 6.49 12.68
C ARG A 13 13.08 7.48 12.91
N GLY A 14 12.57 7.57 14.13
CA GLY A 14 11.51 8.51 14.51
C GLY A 14 10.32 7.84 15.19
N PRO A 15 9.28 8.61 15.52
CA PRO A 15 8.08 8.09 16.18
C PRO A 15 7.31 7.15 15.26
N ARG A 16 6.81 6.04 15.82
CA ARG A 16 5.91 5.11 15.13
C ARG A 16 4.53 5.76 14.99
N LEU A 17 4.23 6.31 13.82
CA LEU A 17 2.96 6.96 13.54
C LEU A 17 1.84 5.91 13.38
N ALA A 18 0.69 6.16 13.98
CA ALA A 18 -0.49 5.35 13.73
C ALA A 18 -1.02 5.61 12.32
N ALA A 19 -1.43 4.56 11.62
CA ALA A 19 -2.10 4.69 10.34
C ALA A 19 -3.50 5.25 10.57
N VAL A 20 -3.74 6.49 10.13
CA VAL A 20 -5.06 7.12 10.16
C VAL A 20 -5.61 7.10 8.74
N GLY A 21 -6.71 6.38 8.55
CA GLY A 21 -7.39 6.30 7.26
C GLY A 21 -8.27 7.51 6.97
N ILE A 22 -8.45 7.81 5.69
CA ILE A 22 -9.52 8.67 5.20
C ILE A 22 -10.37 7.88 4.19
N PRO A 23 -11.67 8.17 4.03
CA PRO A 23 -12.48 7.51 3.00
C PRO A 23 -11.88 7.70 1.60
N GLY A 24 -11.86 6.62 0.80
CA GLY A 24 -11.19 6.61 -0.51
C GLY A 24 -11.77 7.62 -1.49
N GLU A 25 -13.09 7.77 -1.54
CA GLU A 25 -13.78 8.76 -2.38
C GLU A 25 -13.37 10.21 -2.04
N LEU A 26 -13.18 10.50 -0.75
CA LEU A 26 -12.72 11.81 -0.29
C LEU A 26 -11.25 12.03 -0.67
N ALA A 27 -10.41 11.01 -0.53
CA ALA A 27 -9.02 11.04 -0.95
C ALA A 27 -8.89 11.26 -2.47
N ALA A 28 -9.70 10.55 -3.26
CA ALA A 28 -9.77 10.65 -4.70
C ALA A 28 -10.17 12.07 -5.14
N THR A 29 -11.19 12.64 -4.52
CA THR A 29 -11.63 14.02 -4.77
C THR A 29 -10.51 15.03 -4.48
N LYS A 30 -9.81 14.89 -3.35
CA LYS A 30 -8.67 15.75 -3.01
C LYS A 30 -7.53 15.62 -4.02
N ALA A 31 -7.21 14.40 -4.46
CA ALA A 31 -6.18 14.15 -5.45
C ALA A 31 -6.53 14.75 -6.82
N ARG A 32 -7.79 14.61 -7.25
CA ARG A 32 -8.29 15.22 -8.48
C ARG A 32 -8.18 16.74 -8.45
N LEU A 33 -8.58 17.37 -7.34
CA LEU A 33 -8.48 18.82 -7.16
C LEU A 33 -7.03 19.29 -7.13
N ALA A 34 -6.16 18.59 -6.40
CA ALA A 34 -4.72 18.89 -6.36
C ALA A 34 -4.10 18.84 -7.75
N LYS A 35 -4.42 17.81 -8.55
CA LYS A 35 -3.99 17.70 -9.94
C LYS A 35 -4.46 18.89 -10.79
N LEU A 36 -5.72 19.30 -10.64
CA LEU A 36 -6.29 20.42 -11.40
C LEU A 36 -5.57 21.75 -11.16
N ILE A 37 -5.11 22.00 -9.92
CA ILE A 37 -4.39 23.24 -9.56
C ILE A 37 -2.86 23.11 -9.68
N GLY A 38 -2.36 22.05 -10.33
CA GLY A 38 -0.93 21.83 -10.54
C GLY A 38 -0.16 21.33 -9.31
N LEU A 39 -0.84 20.98 -8.23
CA LEU A 39 -0.25 20.44 -6.99
C LEU A 39 -0.29 18.92 -6.90
N GLY A 40 -0.72 18.22 -7.96
CA GLY A 40 -0.87 16.76 -7.95
C GLY A 40 0.41 16.00 -7.56
N GLY A 41 1.58 16.52 -7.93
CA GLY A 41 2.88 15.91 -7.57
C GLY A 41 3.30 16.06 -6.12
N LEU A 42 2.55 16.83 -5.30
CA LEU A 42 2.81 16.93 -3.85
C LEU A 42 2.11 15.84 -3.05
N LEU A 43 1.10 15.19 -3.62
CA LEU A 43 0.43 14.08 -2.97
C LEU A 43 1.19 12.78 -3.26
N PRO A 44 1.27 11.85 -2.29
CA PRO A 44 1.90 10.55 -2.49
C PRO A 44 1.02 9.57 -3.28
N PHE A 45 -0.11 10.04 -3.82
CA PHE A 45 -1.08 9.25 -4.57
C PHE A 45 -1.87 10.14 -5.54
N ASP A 46 -2.44 9.51 -6.56
CA ASP A 46 -3.43 10.12 -7.45
C ASP A 46 -4.86 9.63 -7.18
N GLU A 47 -5.82 10.12 -7.97
CA GLU A 47 -7.23 9.75 -7.87
C GLU A 47 -7.45 8.24 -8.03
N GLY A 48 -6.77 7.61 -8.98
CA GLY A 48 -6.91 6.18 -9.25
C GLY A 48 -6.35 5.34 -8.10
N MET A 49 -5.18 5.71 -7.58
CA MET A 49 -4.57 5.05 -6.42
C MET A 49 -5.46 5.14 -5.18
N ALA A 50 -6.12 6.27 -4.94
CA ALA A 50 -7.06 6.42 -3.85
C ALA A 50 -8.29 5.50 -3.99
N LEU A 51 -8.84 5.40 -5.21
CA LEU A 51 -9.97 4.51 -5.50
C LEU A 51 -9.61 3.02 -5.48
N MET A 52 -8.39 2.67 -5.87
CA MET A 52 -7.91 1.29 -5.77
C MET A 52 -7.62 0.93 -4.30
N GLY A 53 -7.04 1.84 -3.52
CA GLY A 53 -6.65 1.59 -2.14
C GLY A 53 -7.82 1.35 -1.17
N GLN A 54 -9.04 1.75 -1.53
CA GLN A 54 -10.25 1.44 -0.74
C GLN A 54 -10.84 0.06 -1.03
N GLN A 55 -10.39 -0.62 -2.08
CA GLN A 55 -10.87 -1.96 -2.42
C GLN A 55 -10.04 -3.01 -1.70
N ASP A 56 -10.67 -4.13 -1.36
CA ASP A 56 -9.97 -5.27 -0.79
C ASP A 56 -8.95 -5.81 -1.80
N SER A 57 -7.67 -5.73 -1.44
CA SER A 57 -6.58 -6.29 -2.23
C SER A 57 -6.52 -7.80 -2.04
N THR A 58 -7.42 -8.51 -2.73
CA THR A 58 -7.46 -9.96 -2.78
C THR A 58 -7.04 -10.43 -4.17
N ALA A 59 -6.16 -11.43 -4.21
CA ALA A 59 -5.69 -12.01 -5.45
C ALA A 59 -5.54 -13.53 -5.29
N GLU A 60 -5.96 -14.27 -6.30
CA GLU A 60 -5.71 -15.71 -6.39
C GLU A 60 -4.36 -15.94 -7.09
N THR A 61 -3.53 -16.83 -6.53
CA THR A 61 -2.21 -17.14 -7.08
C THR A 61 -2.23 -18.20 -8.19
N THR A 62 -3.41 -18.73 -8.53
CA THR A 62 -3.57 -19.86 -9.48
C THR A 62 -2.97 -19.58 -10.85
N LYS A 63 -3.16 -18.39 -11.44
CA LYS A 63 -2.56 -18.08 -12.75
C LYS A 63 -1.04 -18.01 -12.69
N ALA A 64 -0.47 -17.43 -11.63
CA ALA A 64 0.98 -17.37 -11.45
C ALA A 64 1.56 -18.79 -11.35
N ARG A 65 0.90 -19.67 -10.57
CA ARG A 65 1.30 -21.06 -10.44
C ARG A 65 1.18 -21.83 -11.75
N LEU A 66 0.02 -21.78 -12.41
CA LEU A 66 -0.26 -22.59 -13.60
C LEU A 66 0.52 -22.12 -14.84
N HIS A 67 0.69 -20.81 -15.02
CA HIS A 67 1.27 -20.27 -16.26
C HIS A 67 2.75 -19.92 -16.12
N LEU A 68 3.22 -19.59 -14.92
CA LEU A 68 4.60 -19.16 -14.68
C LEU A 68 5.40 -20.14 -13.82
N GLY A 69 4.76 -21.18 -13.27
CA GLY A 69 5.39 -22.08 -12.31
C GLY A 69 5.80 -21.38 -11.01
N LEU A 70 5.23 -20.20 -10.72
CA LEU A 70 5.58 -19.36 -9.58
C LEU A 70 4.56 -19.56 -8.46
N GLU A 71 5.05 -19.88 -7.26
CA GLU A 71 4.25 -19.96 -6.03
C GLU A 71 4.70 -18.87 -5.05
N PRO A 72 4.03 -17.71 -5.02
CA PRO A 72 4.43 -16.60 -4.16
C PRO A 72 4.31 -16.94 -2.68
N SER A 73 5.35 -16.64 -1.91
CA SER A 73 5.34 -16.74 -0.45
C SER A 73 4.40 -15.71 0.20
N GLY A 74 4.00 -15.98 1.44
CA GLY A 74 3.19 -15.06 2.24
C GLY A 74 3.90 -13.73 2.51
N PHE A 75 3.10 -12.66 2.59
CA PHE A 75 3.60 -11.29 2.80
C PHE A 75 4.33 -11.13 4.14
N ARG A 76 3.79 -11.67 5.24
CA ARG A 76 4.34 -11.47 6.59
C ARG A 76 5.69 -12.12 6.76
N GLU A 77 5.83 -13.35 6.30
CA GLU A 77 7.07 -14.11 6.34
C GLU A 77 8.15 -13.37 5.54
N THR A 78 7.82 -12.98 4.31
CA THR A 78 8.74 -12.28 3.41
C THR A 78 9.14 -10.90 3.96
N LEU A 79 8.20 -10.15 4.54
CA LEU A 79 8.46 -8.86 5.17
C LEU A 79 9.41 -8.99 6.36
N ASN A 80 9.22 -10.00 7.23
CA ASN A 80 10.10 -10.22 8.38
C ASN A 80 11.53 -10.55 7.93
N THR A 81 11.68 -11.41 6.91
CA THR A 81 12.99 -11.69 6.32
C THR A 81 13.64 -10.42 5.77
N TYR A 82 12.90 -9.63 5.00
CA TYR A 82 13.41 -8.37 4.46
C TYR A 82 13.82 -7.39 5.57
N ALA A 83 12.97 -7.18 6.58
CA ALA A 83 13.26 -6.25 7.67
C ALA A 83 14.49 -6.65 8.50
N SER A 84 14.82 -7.95 8.58
CA SER A 84 16.05 -8.41 9.24
C SER A 84 17.35 -8.03 8.51
N THR A 85 17.25 -7.56 7.26
CA THR A 85 18.38 -7.11 6.44
C THR A 85 18.57 -5.59 6.41
N LEU A 86 17.67 -4.82 7.04
CA LEU A 86 17.71 -3.35 7.15
C LEU A 86 18.46 -2.89 8.40
#